data_AF-A0A838GVE5-F1
#
_entry.id   AF-A0A838GVE5-F1
#
_cell.length_a   1.000
_cell.length_b   1.000
_cell.length_c   1.000
_cell.angle_alpha   90.00
_cell.angle_beta   90.00
_cell.angle_gamma   90.00
#
_symmetry.space_group_name_H-M   'P 1'
#
loop_
_entity.id
_entity.type
_entity.pdbx_description
1 polymer ?
#
loop_
_entity_poly.entity_id
_entity_poly.type
_entity_poly.pdbx_seq_one_letter_code
_entity_poly.pdbx_strand_id
1 'polypeptide(L)'
;MTTLLSTERPGPAAEHDPAALRLSFSKVDTFQSCPLKFRFSYIDELPTVPGPHLSWGGSIHAALERWWDSKLPQPPPVSVLLEALFDRWDDEGFAGMDRDEKLRWYHHAQDV
;
A
#
# COMPACT_ATOMS: atom_id res chain seq x y z
N MET A 1 -53.08 -12.32 -13.45
CA MET A 1 -52.18 -12.59 -12.31
C MET A 1 -50.83 -11.98 -12.64
N THR A 2 -50.64 -10.71 -12.32
CA THR A 2 -49.38 -9.99 -12.55
C THR A 2 -48.67 -9.91 -11.21
N THR A 3 -47.61 -10.70 -11.05
CA THR A 3 -46.77 -10.70 -9.86
C THR A 3 -45.95 -9.41 -9.85
N LEU A 4 -46.25 -8.50 -8.92
CA LEU A 4 -45.39 -7.35 -8.63
C LEU A 4 -44.09 -7.89 -8.02
N LEU A 5 -43.00 -7.78 -8.77
CA LEU A 5 -41.66 -8.01 -8.26
C LEU A 5 -41.31 -6.84 -7.34
N SER A 6 -41.41 -7.04 -6.02
CA SER A 6 -40.89 -6.10 -5.03
C SER A 6 -39.38 -5.97 -5.23
N THR A 7 -38.94 -4.86 -5.81
CA THR A 7 -37.55 -4.41 -5.68
C THR A 7 -37.37 -4.00 -4.22
N GLU A 8 -36.68 -4.83 -3.44
CA GLU A 8 -36.21 -4.43 -2.13
C GLU A 8 -35.21 -3.27 -2.29
N ARG A 9 -35.48 -2.15 -1.61
CA ARG A 9 -34.51 -1.05 -1.50
C ARG A 9 -33.28 -1.60 -0.76
N PRO A 10 -32.04 -1.36 -1.25
CA PRO A 10 -30.87 -1.62 -0.42
C PRO A 10 -31.01 -0.78 0.86
N GLY A 11 -30.98 -1.47 2.00
CA GLY A 11 -30.98 -0.84 3.32
C GLY A 11 -29.80 0.12 3.47
N PRO A 12 -29.83 1.00 4.49
CA PRO A 12 -28.72 1.91 4.76
C PRO A 12 -27.42 1.10 4.87
N ALA A 13 -26.35 1.58 4.23
CA ALA A 13 -25.03 0.94 4.23
C ALA A 13 -24.71 0.44 5.65
N ALA A 14 -24.56 -0.87 5.78
CA ALA A 14 -24.40 -1.54 7.06
C ALA A 14 -23.38 -0.78 7.94
N GLU A 15 -23.86 -0.36 9.10
CA GLU A 15 -23.04 0.22 10.15
C GLU A 15 -21.87 -0.71 10.43
N HIS A 16 -20.65 -0.16 10.41
CA HIS A 16 -19.41 -0.94 10.49
C HIS A 16 -19.30 -1.60 11.87
N ASP A 17 -19.63 -2.88 11.97
CA ASP A 17 -19.36 -3.66 13.18
C ASP A 17 -17.84 -3.72 13.39
N PRO A 18 -17.28 -3.18 14.48
CA PRO A 18 -15.85 -3.28 14.77
C PRO A 18 -15.39 -4.74 14.96
N ALA A 19 -16.31 -5.69 15.16
CA ALA A 19 -16.03 -7.13 15.15
C ALA A 19 -16.02 -7.75 13.75
N ALA A 20 -16.37 -7.00 12.69
CA ALA A 20 -16.30 -7.50 11.33
C ALA A 20 -14.83 -7.71 10.90
N LEU A 21 -14.52 -8.95 10.52
CA LEU A 21 -13.19 -9.34 10.05
C LEU A 21 -12.80 -8.53 8.81
N ARG A 22 -11.81 -7.62 8.95
CA ARG A 22 -11.23 -6.87 7.83
C ARG A 22 -10.26 -7.74 7.03
N LEU A 23 -10.71 -8.20 5.87
CA LEU A 23 -9.95 -9.01 4.95
C LEU A 23 -9.09 -8.16 4.00
N SER A 24 -7.91 -8.68 3.69
CA SER A 24 -7.06 -8.23 2.58
C SER A 24 -6.40 -9.45 1.96
N PHE A 25 -5.93 -9.32 0.71
CA PHE A 25 -5.19 -10.39 0.06
C PHE A 25 -4.02 -10.88 0.93
N SER A 26 -3.19 -9.95 1.43
CA SER A 26 -2.04 -10.27 2.28
C SER A 26 -2.43 -10.97 3.59
N LYS A 27 -3.56 -10.60 4.21
CA LYS A 27 -4.06 -11.27 5.43
C LYS A 27 -4.47 -12.71 5.16
N VAL A 28 -5.24 -12.94 4.09
CA VAL A 28 -5.69 -14.28 3.70
C VAL A 28 -4.50 -15.16 3.32
N ASP A 29 -3.61 -14.65 2.47
CA ASP A 29 -2.40 -15.36 2.02
C ASP A 29 -1.48 -15.73 3.18
N THR A 30 -1.28 -14.80 4.14
CA THR A 30 -0.47 -15.06 5.33
C THR A 30 -1.07 -16.18 6.19
N PHE A 31 -2.39 -16.18 6.39
CA PHE A 31 -3.07 -17.22 7.18
C PHE A 31 -3.01 -18.59 6.50
N GLN A 32 -3.27 -18.63 5.18
CA GLN A 32 -3.19 -19.85 4.38
C GLN A 32 -1.78 -20.43 4.38
N SER A 33 -0.76 -19.57 4.32
CA SER A 33 0.65 -19.97 4.37
C SER A 33 1.08 -20.48 5.75
N CYS A 34 0.73 -19.74 6.82
CA CYS A 34 1.04 -20.12 8.20
C CYS A 34 0.15 -19.35 9.20
N PRO A 35 -0.80 -20.02 9.89
CA PRO A 35 -1.67 -19.37 10.87
C PRO A 35 -0.92 -18.70 12.03
N LEU A 36 0.23 -19.25 12.44
CA LEU A 36 1.04 -18.64 13.51
C LEU A 36 1.67 -17.33 13.05
N LYS A 37 2.14 -17.25 11.79
CA LYS A 37 2.63 -16.00 11.21
C LYS A 37 1.53 -14.94 11.16
N PHE A 38 0.32 -15.32 10.76
CA PHE A 38 -0.82 -14.42 10.77
C PHE A 38 -1.07 -13.85 12.17
N ARG A 39 -1.08 -14.70 13.20
CA ARG A 39 -1.24 -14.25 14.58
C ARG A 39 -0.17 -13.23 14.98
N PHE A 40 1.10 -13.54 14.76
CA PHE A 40 2.19 -12.62 15.12
C PHE A 40 2.12 -11.28 14.38
N SER A 41 1.71 -11.28 13.11
CA SER A 41 1.66 -10.06 12.30
C SER A 41 0.39 -9.21 12.51
N TYR A 42 -0.78 -9.82 12.72
CA TYR A 42 -2.07 -9.10 12.69
C TYR A 42 -2.89 -9.17 13.98
N ILE A 43 -2.52 -10.03 14.94
CA ILE A 43 -3.19 -10.12 16.25
C ILE A 43 -2.28 -9.62 17.35
N ASP A 44 -1.05 -10.15 17.42
CA ASP A 44 -0.07 -9.76 18.42
C ASP A 44 0.75 -8.52 17.98
N GLU A 45 0.66 -8.14 16.70
CA GLU A 45 1.30 -6.96 16.09
C GLU A 45 2.79 -6.78 16.47
N LEU A 46 3.55 -7.85 16.38
CA LEU A 46 4.98 -7.82 16.70
C LEU A 46 5.72 -6.83 15.78
N PRO A 47 6.60 -5.95 16.31
CA PRO A 47 7.34 -5.00 15.48
C PRO A 47 8.17 -5.70 14.40
N THR A 48 8.08 -5.21 13.17
CA THR A 48 8.90 -5.66 12.04
C THR A 48 9.51 -4.46 11.33
N VAL A 49 10.79 -4.55 10.99
CA VAL A 49 11.43 -3.58 10.10
C VAL A 49 11.00 -3.92 8.66
N PRO A 50 10.57 -2.94 7.84
CA PRO A 50 10.26 -3.19 6.44
C PRO A 50 11.50 -3.75 5.72
N GLY A 51 11.28 -4.64 4.76
CA GLY A 51 12.35 -5.07 3.87
C GLY A 51 12.62 -4.04 2.76
N PRO A 52 13.77 -4.11 2.06
CA PRO A 52 14.13 -3.18 0.98
C PRO A 52 13.03 -2.98 -0.06
N HIS A 53 12.38 -4.07 -0.48
CA HIS A 53 11.32 -4.03 -1.49
C HIS A 53 10.07 -3.27 -1.04
N LEU A 54 9.73 -3.32 0.27
CA LEU A 54 8.56 -2.63 0.80
C LEU A 54 8.80 -1.13 0.88
N SER A 55 9.96 -0.71 1.39
CA SER A 55 10.34 0.71 1.42
C SER A 55 10.52 1.28 0.01
N TRP A 56 11.15 0.52 -0.89
CA TRP A 56 11.29 0.89 -2.31
C TRP A 56 9.93 1.11 -2.98
N GLY A 57 9.03 0.13 -2.91
CA GLY A 57 7.71 0.21 -3.56
C GLY A 57 6.81 1.28 -2.92
N GLY A 58 6.87 1.42 -1.59
CA GLY A 58 6.15 2.46 -0.85
C GLY A 58 6.58 3.87 -1.27
N SER A 59 7.89 4.09 -1.43
CA SER A 59 8.44 5.37 -1.90
C SER A 59 7.93 5.73 -3.29
N ILE A 60 7.93 4.76 -4.22
CA ILE A 60 7.42 4.96 -5.59
C ILE A 60 5.92 5.28 -5.58
N HIS A 61 5.13 4.52 -4.83
CA HIS A 61 3.69 4.78 -4.72
C HIS A 61 3.39 6.17 -4.13
N ALA A 62 4.10 6.57 -3.09
CA ALA A 62 3.94 7.89 -2.47
C ALA A 62 4.33 9.04 -3.42
N ALA A 63 5.39 8.84 -4.23
CA ALA A 63 5.80 9.80 -5.24
C ALA A 63 4.75 9.96 -6.35
N LEU A 64 4.23 8.84 -6.86
CA LEU A 64 3.18 8.81 -7.88
C LEU A 64 1.88 9.43 -7.39
N GLU A 65 1.49 9.16 -6.15
CA GLU A 65 0.31 9.76 -5.52
C GLU A 65 0.42 11.29 -5.50
N ARG A 66 1.54 11.83 -5.00
CA ARG A 66 1.81 13.27 -4.99
C ARG A 66 1.83 13.86 -6.39
N TRP A 67 2.46 13.18 -7.34
CA TRP A 67 2.56 13.65 -8.72
C TRP A 67 1.18 13.72 -9.40
N TRP A 68 0.26 12.81 -9.06
CA TRP A 68 -1.08 12.74 -9.65
C TRP A 68 -2.17 13.50 -8.89
N ASP A 69 -1.90 13.97 -7.66
CA ASP A 69 -2.92 14.56 -6.77
C ASP A 69 -3.56 15.84 -7.36
N SER A 70 -2.79 16.61 -8.12
CA SER A 70 -3.19 17.93 -8.63
C SER A 70 -4.31 17.93 -9.70
N LYS A 71 -4.80 16.75 -10.13
CA LYS A 71 -5.89 16.56 -11.13
C LYS A 71 -5.79 17.50 -12.36
N LEU A 72 -4.56 17.78 -12.78
CA LEU A 72 -4.32 18.73 -13.86
C LEU A 72 -4.78 18.17 -15.22
N PRO A 73 -5.18 19.03 -16.17
CA PRO A 73 -5.53 18.61 -17.53
C PRO A 73 -4.38 17.90 -18.26
N GLN A 74 -3.15 18.18 -17.85
CA GLN A 74 -1.93 17.54 -18.31
C GLN A 74 -1.13 17.10 -17.08
N PRO A 75 -0.50 15.91 -17.11
CA PRO A 75 0.34 15.46 -16.01
C PRO A 75 1.51 16.44 -15.79
N PRO A 76 1.96 16.66 -14.55
CA PRO A 76 3.17 17.45 -14.28
C PRO A 76 4.39 16.84 -14.98
N PRO A 77 5.47 17.61 -15.22
CA PRO A 77 6.68 17.05 -15.82
C PRO A 77 7.30 15.98 -14.91
N VAL A 78 8.06 15.06 -15.51
CA VAL A 78 8.75 13.97 -14.79
C VAL A 78 9.68 14.51 -13.69
N SER A 79 10.24 15.71 -13.84
CA SER A 79 11.05 16.34 -12.79
C SER A 79 10.30 16.50 -11.47
N VAL A 80 8.98 16.76 -11.50
CA VAL A 80 8.15 16.85 -10.29
C VAL A 80 7.95 15.47 -9.65
N LEU A 81 7.86 14.41 -10.45
CA LEU A 81 7.81 13.04 -9.94
C LEU A 81 9.14 12.67 -9.25
N LEU A 82 10.27 13.00 -9.85
CA LEU A 82 11.59 12.71 -9.28
C LEU A 82 11.85 13.51 -8.01
N GLU A 83 11.39 14.76 -7.93
CA GLU A 83 11.40 15.55 -6.70
C GLU A 83 10.51 14.90 -5.63
N ALA A 84 9.30 14.47 -5.99
CA ALA A 84 8.41 13.77 -5.09
C ALA A 84 9.01 12.44 -4.59
N LEU A 85 9.73 11.72 -5.45
CA LEU A 85 10.43 10.48 -5.08
C LEU A 85 11.55 10.74 -4.08
N PHE A 86 12.35 11.78 -4.29
CA PHE A 86 13.37 12.19 -3.33
C PHE A 86 12.75 12.54 -1.97
N ASP A 87 11.69 13.36 -1.96
CA ASP A 87 11.03 13.80 -0.74
C ASP A 87 10.33 12.67 0.03
N ARG A 88 9.92 11.60 -0.67
CA ARG A 88 9.17 10.48 -0.10
C ARG A 88 9.99 9.21 0.06
N TRP A 89 11.30 9.28 -0.16
CA TRP A 89 12.17 8.12 -0.04
C TRP A 89 12.22 7.61 1.41
N ASP A 90 11.74 6.39 1.61
CA ASP A 90 11.82 5.67 2.87
C ASP A 90 13.13 4.87 2.94
N ASP A 91 14.04 5.28 3.83
CA ASP A 91 15.34 4.61 3.99
C ASP A 91 15.32 3.45 5.02
N GLU A 92 14.20 3.23 5.72
CA GLU A 92 14.12 2.24 6.81
C GLU A 92 14.45 0.82 6.32
N GLY A 93 13.92 0.44 5.16
CA GLY A 93 14.14 -0.88 4.56
C GLY A 93 15.57 -1.15 4.12
N PHE A 94 16.43 -0.14 4.08
CA PHE A 94 17.83 -0.27 3.67
C PHE A 94 18.81 -0.09 4.84
N ALA A 95 18.35 -0.03 6.09
CA ALA A 95 19.19 0.29 7.25
C ALA A 95 20.48 -0.55 7.37
N GLY A 96 20.48 -1.80 6.90
CA GLY A 96 21.64 -2.70 6.94
C GLY A 96 22.61 -2.59 5.75
N MET A 97 22.33 -1.73 4.77
CA MET A 97 23.11 -1.62 3.53
C MET A 97 24.13 -0.50 3.59
N ASP A 98 25.23 -0.67 2.86
CA ASP A 98 26.17 0.43 2.64
C ASP A 98 25.57 1.50 1.72
N ARG A 99 26.25 2.65 1.66
CA ARG A 99 25.78 3.80 0.89
C ARG A 99 25.66 3.48 -0.61
N ASP A 100 26.58 2.72 -1.17
CA ASP A 100 26.60 2.46 -2.61
C ASP A 100 25.47 1.50 -2.99
N GLU A 101 25.14 0.55 -2.12
CA GLU A 101 23.98 -0.32 -2.27
C GLU A 101 22.66 0.45 -2.14
N LYS A 102 22.54 1.34 -1.16
CA LYS A 102 21.37 2.24 -1.04
C LYS A 102 21.17 3.07 -2.31
N LEU A 103 22.25 3.61 -2.87
CA LEU A 103 22.17 4.39 -4.11
C LEU A 103 21.75 3.55 -5.31
N ARG A 104 22.15 2.28 -5.41
CA ARG A 104 21.67 1.39 -6.48
C ARG A 104 20.15 1.23 -6.44
N TRP A 105 19.55 1.08 -5.25
CA TRP A 105 18.10 1.02 -5.09
C TRP A 105 17.41 2.31 -5.49
N TYR A 106 17.97 3.45 -5.08
CA TYR A 106 17.43 4.76 -5.43
C TYR A 106 17.49 5.03 -6.94
N HIS A 107 18.62 4.76 -7.58
CA HIS A 107 18.76 4.89 -9.04
C HIS A 107 17.81 3.94 -9.78
N HIS A 108 17.68 2.70 -9.32
CA HIS A 108 16.72 1.77 -9.89
C HIS A 108 15.29 2.31 -9.84
N ALA A 109 14.90 3.01 -8.77
CA ALA A 109 13.58 3.64 -8.67
C ALA A 109 13.35 4.79 -9.66
N GLN A 110 14.42 5.40 -10.20
CA GLN A 110 14.33 6.47 -11.20
C GLN A 110 14.20 5.94 -12.63
N ASP A 111 14.60 4.69 -12.86
CA ASP A 111 14.73 4.07 -14.18
C ASP A 111 13.58 3.12 -14.55
N VAL A 112 12.68 2.80 -13.61
CA VAL A 112 11.50 1.93 -13.83
C VAL A 112 10.22 2.73 -14.10
#